data_AF-A0A6Y4G8T3-F1
#
_entry.id   AF-A0A6Y4G8T3-F1
#
_cell.length_a   1.000
_cell.length_b   1.000
_cell.length_c   1.000
_cell.angle_alpha   90.00
_cell.angle_beta   90.00
_cell.angle_gamma   90.00
#
_symmetry.space_group_name_H-M   'P 1'
#
loop_
_entity.id
_entity.type
_entity.pdbx_description
1 polymer ?
#
loop_
_entity_poly.entity_id
_entity_poly.type
_entity_poly.pdbx_seq_one_letter_code
_entity_poly.pdbx_strand_id
1 'polypeptide(L)'
;TTELYFKSMTQTLEPCLTKEKLIKYGIAIQELHGLQFDNEQCVLLEHSPLKYTYNAANQSLLLNAPSKILSPIDSEIADENIWDDGINAFLLNYRANYLHSKVGGEDSYFGQIQPGFNFGPWRLRNLSSWQNLSSEKKFESAYIYAERGLKKIKSKLTVGDKYTSADLFDSVPFRGFSLNKDESMIPFSQRTYYPTIRGIAKTNATVEVRQNGYLIYSTSVPPG
;
A
#
# COMPACT_ATOMS: atom_id res chain seq x y z
N THR A 1 4.82 10.38 -17.66
CA THR A 1 6.01 11.17 -18.03
C THR A 1 6.23 12.20 -16.95
N THR A 2 7.36 12.17 -16.24
CA THR A 2 7.64 13.14 -15.17
C THR A 2 8.30 14.35 -15.82
N GLU A 3 7.59 15.47 -15.92
CA GLU A 3 8.18 16.71 -16.43
C GLU A 3 9.03 17.39 -15.35
N LEU A 4 10.25 17.77 -15.72
CA LEU A 4 11.20 18.44 -14.85
C LEU A 4 11.58 19.79 -15.45
N TYR A 5 11.22 20.85 -14.75
CA TYR A 5 11.51 22.22 -15.15
C TYR A 5 12.87 22.65 -14.62
N PHE A 6 13.61 23.41 -15.42
CA PHE A 6 14.86 24.03 -15.02
C PHE A 6 14.68 25.54 -14.92
N LYS A 7 15.29 26.15 -13.90
CA LYS A 7 15.30 27.58 -13.66
C LYS A 7 16.70 28.13 -13.92
N SER A 8 16.77 29.32 -14.51
CA SER A 8 18.03 30.03 -14.71
C SER A 8 18.40 30.82 -13.46
N MET A 9 19.53 30.49 -12.84
CA MET A 9 20.07 31.16 -11.66
C MET A 9 21.45 31.73 -12.00
N THR A 10 21.52 33.06 -12.18
CA THR A 10 22.74 33.91 -12.34
C THR A 10 23.82 33.51 -13.36
N GLN A 11 23.84 32.28 -13.89
CA GLN A 11 24.66 31.70 -14.95
C GLN A 11 24.50 30.15 -15.11
N THR A 12 23.71 29.48 -14.27
CA THR A 12 23.49 28.02 -14.33
C THR A 12 22.00 27.65 -14.41
N LEU A 13 21.70 26.51 -15.04
CA LEU A 13 20.37 25.91 -15.03
C LEU A 13 20.27 24.95 -13.84
N GLU A 14 19.31 25.21 -12.95
CA GLU A 14 19.03 24.38 -11.77
C GLU A 14 17.68 23.66 -11.93
N PRO A 15 17.59 22.37 -11.60
CA PRO A 15 16.32 21.66 -11.63
C PRO A 15 15.40 22.17 -10.51
N CYS A 16 14.16 22.53 -10.84
CA CYS A 16 13.15 22.85 -9.83
C CYS A 16 12.62 21.56 -9.19
N LEU A 17 13.09 21.29 -7.97
CA LEU A 17 12.64 20.18 -7.14
C LEU A 17 11.71 20.70 -6.04
N THR A 18 10.42 20.40 -6.18
CA THR A 18 9.43 20.71 -5.16
C THR A 18 9.49 19.71 -4.01
N LYS A 19 8.88 20.05 -2.87
CA LYS A 19 8.76 19.14 -1.72
C LYS A 19 8.19 17.77 -2.12
N GLU A 20 7.13 17.77 -2.93
CA GLU A 20 6.50 16.54 -3.41
C GLU A 20 7.45 15.67 -4.25
N LYS A 21 8.23 16.29 -5.15
CA LYS A 21 9.25 15.58 -5.94
C LYS A 21 10.35 15.01 -5.06
N LEU A 22 10.83 15.78 -4.08
CA LEU A 22 11.87 15.33 -3.14
C LEU A 22 11.41 14.13 -2.29
N ILE A 23 10.18 14.16 -1.77
CA ILE A 23 9.59 13.01 -1.05
C ILE A 23 9.53 11.79 -1.97
N LYS A 24 9.04 11.98 -3.20
CA LYS A 24 8.95 10.90 -4.20
C LYS A 24 10.32 10.33 -4.58
N TYR A 25 11.38 11.14 -4.55
CA TYR A 25 12.75 10.72 -4.82
C TYR A 25 13.46 10.13 -3.59
N GLY A 26 12.77 10.00 -2.44
CA GLY A 26 13.27 9.32 -1.26
C GLY A 26 13.93 10.22 -0.22
N ILE A 27 13.72 11.54 -0.27
CA ILE A 27 14.17 12.45 0.80
C ILE A 27 13.20 12.35 2.00
N ALA A 28 13.75 12.21 3.21
CA ALA A 28 12.98 12.11 4.43
C ALA A 28 12.19 13.39 4.72
N ILE A 29 10.90 13.24 5.03
CA ILE A 29 9.97 14.37 5.28
C ILE A 29 10.48 15.27 6.41
N GLN A 30 11.09 14.68 7.44
CA GLN A 30 11.64 15.39 8.60
C GLN A 30 12.79 16.34 8.20
N GLU A 31 13.56 15.96 7.17
CA GLU A 31 14.73 16.69 6.69
C GLU A 31 14.34 17.83 5.72
N LEU A 32 13.10 17.82 5.20
CA LEU A 32 12.58 18.90 4.36
C LEU A 32 12.44 20.24 5.11
N HIS A 33 12.32 20.22 6.44
CA HIS A 33 12.24 21.44 7.25
C HIS A 33 13.56 22.22 7.27
N GLY A 34 14.70 21.54 7.08
CA GLY A 34 16.01 22.17 6.98
C GLY A 34 16.32 22.75 5.60
N LEU A 35 15.47 22.48 4.60
CA LEU A 35 15.65 22.96 3.24
C LEU A 35 14.93 24.29 3.04
N GLN A 36 15.59 25.22 2.35
CA GLN A 36 15.00 26.48 1.95
C GLN A 36 14.36 26.34 0.57
N PHE A 37 13.18 26.95 0.40
CA PHE A 37 12.42 26.94 -0.84
C PHE A 37 12.19 28.38 -1.27
N ASP A 38 12.22 28.62 -2.57
CA ASP A 38 11.89 29.91 -3.16
C ASP A 38 10.36 30.13 -3.23
N ASN A 39 9.97 31.29 -3.80
CA ASN A 39 8.55 31.64 -3.97
C ASN A 39 7.78 30.71 -4.91
N GLU A 40 8.49 29.93 -5.75
CA GLU A 40 7.94 28.95 -6.68
C GLU A 40 7.97 27.52 -6.09
N GLN A 41 8.29 27.39 -4.81
CA GLN A 41 8.41 26.13 -4.08
C GLN A 41 9.53 25.20 -4.58
N CYS A 42 10.51 25.73 -5.34
CA CYS A 42 11.71 25.01 -5.73
C CYS A 42 12.73 25.07 -4.59
N VAL A 43 13.40 23.95 -4.30
CA VAL A 43 14.48 23.95 -3.31
C VAL A 43 15.67 24.80 -3.78
N LEU A 44 16.23 25.61 -2.88
CA LEU A 44 17.47 26.34 -3.11
C LEU A 44 18.67 25.39 -2.96
N LEU A 45 19.12 24.82 -4.08
CA LEU A 45 20.13 23.76 -4.08
C LEU A 45 21.49 24.21 -3.53
N GLU A 46 21.85 25.48 -3.72
CA GLU A 46 23.09 26.09 -3.21
C GLU A 46 23.22 25.97 -1.68
N HIS A 47 22.11 26.10 -0.96
CA HIS A 47 22.03 26.02 0.50
C HIS A 47 21.64 24.63 1.01
N SER A 48 21.59 23.64 0.12
CA SER A 48 21.17 22.28 0.44
C SER A 48 22.35 21.30 0.41
N PRO A 49 22.27 20.19 1.15
CA PRO A 49 23.20 19.07 1.00
C PRO A 49 23.01 18.28 -0.32
N LEU A 50 22.01 18.63 -1.14
CA LEU A 50 21.73 17.95 -2.41
C LEU A 50 22.69 18.46 -3.49
N LYS A 51 23.20 17.53 -4.30
CA LYS A 51 23.98 17.83 -5.50
C LYS A 51 23.29 17.23 -6.71
N TYR A 52 23.42 17.89 -7.86
CA TYR A 52 22.83 17.42 -9.10
C TYR A 52 23.84 17.41 -10.24
N THR A 53 23.63 16.54 -11.20
CA THR A 53 24.36 16.53 -12.46
C THR A 53 23.37 16.23 -13.57
N TYR A 54 23.22 17.16 -14.50
CA TYR A 54 22.35 16.99 -15.65
C TYR A 54 23.18 16.68 -16.89
N ASN A 55 22.85 15.58 -17.57
CA ASN A 55 23.42 15.23 -18.86
C ASN A 55 22.34 15.41 -19.94
N ALA A 56 22.51 16.46 -20.74
CA ALA A 56 21.56 16.80 -21.80
C ALA A 56 21.54 15.78 -22.96
N ALA A 57 22.66 15.09 -23.21
CA ALA A 57 22.77 14.15 -24.34
C ALA A 57 21.90 12.90 -24.15
N ASN A 58 21.73 12.45 -22.90
CA ASN A 58 20.89 11.31 -22.56
C ASN A 58 19.67 11.68 -21.71
N GLN A 59 19.40 12.99 -21.53
CA GLN A 59 18.28 13.53 -20.75
C GLN A 59 18.19 12.95 -19.33
N SER A 60 19.34 12.72 -18.68
CA SER A 60 19.41 12.18 -17.34
C SER A 60 19.77 13.24 -16.31
N LEU A 61 19.03 13.25 -15.19
CA LEU A 61 19.37 14.02 -14.00
C LEU A 61 19.80 13.06 -12.90
N LEU A 62 21.07 13.13 -12.52
CA LEU A 62 21.58 12.43 -11.35
C LEU A 62 21.44 13.35 -10.14
N LEU A 63 20.70 12.91 -9.13
CA LEU A 63 20.58 13.58 -7.83
C LEU A 63 21.36 12.79 -6.79
N ASN A 64 22.28 13.46 -6.11
CA ASN A 64 23.10 12.90 -5.05
C ASN A 64 22.68 13.55 -3.72
N ALA A 65 22.37 12.71 -2.73
CA ALA A 65 21.93 13.11 -1.41
C ALA A 65 22.69 12.31 -0.35
N PRO A 66 23.14 12.91 0.77
CA PRO A 66 23.71 12.16 1.88
C PRO A 66 22.71 11.14 2.45
N SER A 67 23.20 9.97 2.86
CA SER A 67 22.35 8.90 3.40
C SER A 67 21.52 9.31 4.61
N LYS A 68 22.00 10.28 5.41
CA LYS A 68 21.28 10.82 6.57
C LYS A 68 19.95 11.47 6.21
N ILE A 69 19.84 12.07 5.02
CA ILE A 69 18.62 12.76 4.58
C ILE A 69 17.69 11.90 3.74
N LEU A 70 18.12 10.68 3.42
CA LEU A 70 17.29 9.71 2.71
C LEU A 70 16.33 9.05 3.70
N SER A 71 15.08 8.87 3.29
CA SER A 71 14.17 7.99 3.99
C SER A 71 14.76 6.58 4.04
N PRO A 72 14.67 5.88 5.18
CA PRO A 72 14.95 4.45 5.19
C PRO A 72 14.09 3.79 4.12
N ILE A 73 14.71 3.07 3.20
CA ILE A 73 13.98 2.32 2.19
C ILE A 73 13.38 1.11 2.90
N ASP A 74 12.12 1.21 3.30
CA ASP A 74 11.34 0.03 3.66
C ASP A 74 10.93 -0.63 2.34
N SER A 75 11.77 -1.54 1.83
CA SER A 75 11.67 -2.10 0.47
C SER A 75 10.39 -2.89 0.22
N GLU A 76 9.63 -3.17 1.27
CA GLU A 76 8.44 -4.02 1.25
C GLU A 76 7.13 -3.25 1.06
N ILE A 77 7.09 -1.94 1.38
CA ILE A 77 5.89 -1.12 1.18
C ILE A 77 6.22 0.28 0.69
N ALA A 78 5.44 0.76 -0.26
CA ALA A 78 5.51 2.13 -0.73
C ALA A 78 5.17 3.13 0.38
N ASP A 79 5.78 4.32 0.35
CA ASP A 79 5.45 5.42 1.25
C ASP A 79 3.94 5.72 1.22
N GLU A 80 3.32 5.95 2.39
CA GLU A 80 1.89 6.17 2.53
C GLU A 80 1.39 7.38 1.71
N ASN A 81 2.26 8.36 1.45
CA ASN A 81 1.93 9.57 0.69
C ASN A 81 1.71 9.30 -0.80
N ILE A 82 2.23 8.19 -1.34
CA ILE A 82 2.07 7.83 -2.76
C ILE A 82 0.98 6.79 -2.99
N TRP A 83 0.24 6.39 -1.95
CA TRP A 83 -0.87 5.45 -2.10
C TRP A 83 -2.06 6.11 -2.77
N ASP A 84 -2.47 5.56 -3.92
CA ASP A 84 -3.59 6.05 -4.71
C ASP A 84 -4.92 5.44 -4.22
N ASP A 85 -5.93 6.29 -4.06
CA ASP A 85 -7.30 5.88 -3.73
C ASP A 85 -8.05 5.38 -4.98
N GLY A 86 -7.41 5.34 -6.14
CA GLY A 86 -7.95 4.88 -7.42
C GLY A 86 -9.00 5.83 -8.01
N ILE A 87 -9.68 5.35 -9.05
CA ILE A 87 -10.69 6.13 -9.77
C ILE A 87 -12.12 5.79 -9.34
N ASN A 88 -13.01 6.73 -9.59
CA ASN A 88 -14.45 6.50 -9.45
C ASN A 88 -14.90 5.52 -10.55
N ALA A 89 -15.50 4.40 -10.15
CA ALA A 89 -15.88 3.35 -11.08
C ALA A 89 -17.03 2.51 -10.54
N PHE A 90 -17.88 2.05 -11.45
CA PHE A 90 -18.85 0.99 -11.18
C PHE A 90 -18.26 -0.36 -11.59
N LEU A 91 -18.53 -1.38 -10.79
CA LEU A 91 -18.06 -2.76 -10.96
C LEU A 91 -19.27 -3.69 -10.91
N LEU A 92 -19.30 -4.69 -11.79
CA LEU A 92 -20.32 -5.73 -11.76
C LEU A 92 -19.70 -7.06 -12.15
N ASN A 93 -19.60 -7.97 -11.19
CA ASN A 93 -19.34 -9.37 -11.51
C ASN A 93 -20.66 -10.12 -11.47
N TYR A 94 -20.80 -11.13 -12.33
CA TYR A 94 -21.98 -11.98 -12.36
C TYR A 94 -21.57 -13.45 -12.55
N ARG A 95 -22.40 -14.36 -12.05
CA ARG A 95 -22.29 -15.79 -12.27
C ARG A 95 -23.67 -16.37 -12.49
N ALA A 96 -23.83 -17.20 -13.50
CA ALA A 96 -25.06 -17.93 -13.76
C ALA A 96 -24.75 -19.40 -13.97
N ASN A 97 -25.55 -20.28 -13.38
CA ASN A 97 -25.44 -21.72 -13.55
C ASN A 97 -26.82 -22.31 -13.84
N TYR A 98 -26.84 -23.33 -14.69
CA TYR A 98 -28.01 -24.13 -15.02
C TYR A 98 -27.67 -25.60 -14.86
N LEU A 99 -28.52 -26.33 -14.16
CA LEU A 99 -28.40 -27.78 -13.97
C LEU A 99 -29.73 -28.42 -14.33
N HIS A 100 -29.67 -29.43 -15.20
CA HIS A 100 -30.81 -30.28 -15.55
C HIS A 100 -30.57 -31.69 -15.02
N SER A 101 -31.49 -32.21 -14.20
CA SER A 101 -31.43 -33.59 -13.71
C SER A 101 -32.34 -34.50 -14.52
N LYS A 102 -31.74 -35.47 -15.23
CA LYS A 102 -32.49 -36.53 -15.92
C LYS A 102 -33.22 -37.47 -14.96
N VAL A 103 -32.75 -37.57 -13.72
CA VAL A 103 -33.40 -38.35 -12.65
C VAL A 103 -34.24 -37.37 -11.82
N GLY A 104 -35.56 -37.46 -11.93
CA GLY A 104 -36.52 -36.53 -11.30
C GLY A 104 -37.08 -35.45 -12.23
N GLY A 105 -36.43 -35.16 -13.37
CA GLY A 105 -36.93 -34.21 -14.37
C GLY A 105 -36.92 -32.75 -13.90
N GLU A 106 -36.03 -32.42 -12.97
CA GLU A 106 -35.97 -31.12 -12.32
C GLU A 106 -34.87 -30.22 -12.88
N ASP A 107 -35.23 -28.95 -13.06
CA ASP A 107 -34.32 -27.88 -13.49
C ASP A 107 -33.97 -26.98 -12.30
N SER A 108 -32.67 -26.69 -12.16
CA SER A 108 -32.15 -25.76 -11.17
C SER A 108 -31.43 -24.61 -11.85
N TYR A 109 -31.81 -23.39 -11.50
CA TYR A 109 -31.18 -22.16 -11.96
C TYR A 109 -30.56 -21.43 -10.78
N PHE A 110 -29.36 -20.91 -10.98
CA PHE A 110 -28.67 -20.08 -10.01
C PHE A 110 -28.08 -18.85 -10.70
N GLY A 111 -28.30 -17.68 -10.12
CA GLY A 111 -27.72 -16.42 -10.53
C GLY A 111 -27.08 -15.74 -9.33
N GLN A 112 -25.95 -15.09 -9.53
CA GLN A 112 -25.27 -14.31 -8.51
C GLN A 112 -24.73 -13.04 -9.15
N ILE A 113 -24.92 -11.92 -8.48
CA ILE A 113 -24.39 -10.62 -8.88
C ILE A 113 -23.60 -10.01 -7.73
N GLN A 114 -22.51 -9.34 -8.07
CA GLN A 114 -21.64 -8.61 -7.16
C GLN A 114 -21.48 -7.17 -7.66
N PRO A 115 -22.49 -6.32 -7.49
CA PRO A 115 -22.34 -4.91 -7.82
C PRO A 115 -21.38 -4.25 -6.81
N GLY A 116 -20.56 -3.35 -7.32
CA GLY A 116 -19.62 -2.58 -6.53
C GLY A 116 -19.49 -1.16 -7.07
N PHE A 117 -19.19 -0.23 -6.17
CA PHE A 117 -18.95 1.15 -6.55
C PHE A 117 -17.72 1.68 -5.80
N ASN A 118 -16.85 2.35 -6.53
CA ASN A 118 -15.66 2.99 -6.02
C ASN A 118 -15.88 4.50 -6.12
N PHE A 119 -15.75 5.22 -5.00
CA PHE A 119 -15.85 6.68 -4.97
C PHE A 119 -14.79 7.26 -4.03
N GLY A 120 -13.75 7.87 -4.62
CA GLY A 120 -12.53 8.23 -3.90
C GLY A 120 -12.01 7.05 -3.09
N PRO A 121 -11.76 7.18 -1.77
CA PRO A 121 -11.26 6.10 -0.92
C PRO A 121 -12.33 5.09 -0.47
N TRP A 122 -13.60 5.31 -0.82
CA TRP A 122 -14.69 4.43 -0.42
C TRP A 122 -14.91 3.31 -1.43
N ARG A 123 -15.20 2.13 -0.91
CA ARG A 123 -15.49 0.91 -1.65
C ARG A 123 -16.81 0.33 -1.14
N LEU A 124 -17.86 0.50 -1.92
CA LEU A 124 -19.16 -0.14 -1.69
C LEU A 124 -19.17 -1.50 -2.38
N ARG A 125 -19.57 -2.55 -1.66
CA ARG A 125 -19.66 -3.92 -2.17
C ARG A 125 -20.98 -4.54 -1.74
N ASN A 126 -21.58 -5.29 -2.65
CA ASN A 126 -22.75 -6.11 -2.37
C ASN A 126 -22.59 -7.48 -3.02
N LEU A 127 -23.20 -8.49 -2.41
CA LEU A 127 -23.35 -9.81 -3.00
C LEU A 127 -24.80 -10.23 -2.87
N SER A 128 -25.45 -10.45 -4.00
CA SER A 128 -26.83 -10.94 -4.05
C SER A 128 -26.93 -12.16 -4.94
N SER A 129 -27.72 -13.15 -4.53
CA SER A 129 -27.94 -14.39 -5.25
C SER A 129 -29.42 -14.66 -5.43
N TRP A 130 -29.74 -15.25 -6.56
CA TRP A 130 -31.04 -15.74 -6.94
C TRP A 130 -30.93 -17.22 -7.24
N GLN A 131 -31.87 -18.01 -6.74
CA GLN A 131 -31.97 -19.43 -7.05
C GLN A 131 -33.41 -19.80 -7.35
N ASN A 132 -33.58 -20.75 -8.24
CA ASN A 132 -34.86 -21.38 -8.56
C ASN A 132 -34.64 -22.89 -8.61
N LEU A 133 -35.11 -23.59 -7.58
CA LEU A 133 -35.16 -25.05 -7.55
C LEU A 133 -36.62 -25.44 -7.63
N SER A 134 -37.07 -25.97 -8.77
CA SER A 134 -38.36 -26.65 -9.05
C SER A 134 -39.67 -26.02 -8.54
N SER A 135 -39.79 -25.72 -7.25
CA SER A 135 -40.94 -25.11 -6.58
C SER A 135 -40.61 -23.86 -5.74
N GLU A 136 -39.34 -23.55 -5.47
CA GLU A 136 -38.95 -22.42 -4.62
C GLU A 136 -38.00 -21.46 -5.35
N LYS A 137 -38.42 -20.19 -5.44
CA LYS A 137 -37.62 -19.08 -5.94
C LYS A 137 -37.18 -18.24 -4.76
N LYS A 138 -35.87 -18.11 -4.56
CA LYS A 138 -35.30 -17.36 -3.45
C LYS A 138 -34.33 -16.31 -3.98
N PHE A 139 -34.48 -15.08 -3.49
CA PHE A 139 -33.54 -14.00 -3.70
C PHE A 139 -32.99 -13.58 -2.35
N GLU A 140 -31.67 -13.57 -2.20
CA GLU A 140 -31.00 -13.24 -0.95
C GLU A 140 -29.85 -12.27 -1.20
N SER A 141 -29.65 -11.35 -0.26
CA SER A 141 -28.46 -10.51 -0.21
C SER A 141 -27.57 -11.00 0.92
N ALA A 142 -26.40 -11.51 0.58
CA ALA A 142 -25.47 -12.09 1.54
C ALA A 142 -24.77 -11.01 2.38
N TYR A 143 -24.43 -9.87 1.76
CA TYR A 143 -23.88 -8.71 2.45
C TYR A 143 -24.05 -7.45 1.62
N ILE A 144 -24.17 -6.31 2.31
CA ILE A 144 -23.89 -4.99 1.76
C ILE A 144 -23.05 -4.19 2.74
N TYR A 145 -21.89 -3.70 2.30
CA TYR A 145 -21.03 -2.87 3.13
C TYR A 145 -20.23 -1.86 2.33
N ALA A 146 -19.90 -0.76 2.99
CA ALA A 146 -18.92 0.21 2.52
C ALA A 146 -17.66 0.11 3.38
N GLU A 147 -16.50 0.13 2.75
CA GLU A 147 -15.21 0.16 3.45
C GLU A 147 -14.29 1.26 2.93
N ARG A 148 -13.39 1.70 3.81
CA ARG A 148 -12.37 2.70 3.50
C ARG A 148 -11.10 2.44 4.31
N GLY A 149 -9.95 2.57 3.65
CA GLY A 149 -8.65 2.58 4.31
C GLY A 149 -8.35 3.89 5.02
N LEU A 150 -7.80 3.81 6.23
CA LEU A 150 -7.34 4.92 7.06
C LEU A 150 -5.81 4.83 7.21
N LYS A 151 -5.10 5.45 6.26
CA LYS A 151 -3.63 5.39 6.09
C LYS A 151 -2.88 5.69 7.40
N LYS A 152 -3.19 6.83 8.04
CA LYS A 152 -2.54 7.31 9.29
C LYS A 152 -2.52 6.32 10.45
N ILE A 153 -3.53 5.45 10.54
CA ILE A 153 -3.64 4.45 11.60
C ILE A 153 -3.51 3.02 11.08
N LYS A 154 -3.12 2.84 9.80
CA LYS A 154 -2.95 1.54 9.14
C LYS A 154 -4.13 0.60 9.38
N SER A 155 -5.35 1.14 9.24
CA SER A 155 -6.58 0.44 9.60
C SER A 155 -7.63 0.57 8.49
N LYS A 156 -8.61 -0.32 8.49
CA LYS A 156 -9.77 -0.30 7.60
C LYS A 156 -11.04 -0.10 8.41
N LEU A 157 -11.79 0.93 8.04
CA LEU A 157 -13.14 1.16 8.53
C LEU A 157 -14.11 0.42 7.62
N THR A 158 -15.04 -0.33 8.20
CA THR A 158 -16.15 -0.97 7.47
C THR A 158 -17.47 -0.61 8.13
N VAL A 159 -18.49 -0.33 7.32
CA VAL A 159 -19.85 -0.02 7.74
C VAL A 159 -20.82 -0.86 6.91
N GLY A 160 -21.73 -1.58 7.58
CA GLY A 160 -22.70 -2.48 6.96
C GLY A 160 -22.55 -3.92 7.45
N ASP A 161 -22.80 -4.87 6.57
CA ASP A 161 -22.75 -6.31 6.85
C ASP A 161 -21.33 -6.86 6.72
N LYS A 162 -20.79 -7.43 7.79
CA LYS A 162 -19.51 -8.15 7.76
C LYS A 162 -19.45 -9.23 8.83
N TYR A 163 -18.32 -9.93 8.87
CA TYR A 163 -18.00 -10.95 9.85
C TYR A 163 -16.82 -10.45 10.70
N THR A 164 -16.78 -10.83 11.97
CA THR A 164 -15.61 -10.57 12.83
C THR A 164 -14.44 -11.46 12.45
N SER A 165 -13.22 -11.05 12.81
CA SER A 165 -12.04 -11.92 12.65
C SER A 165 -12.15 -13.16 13.54
N ALA A 166 -11.57 -14.26 13.09
CA ALA A 166 -11.57 -15.54 13.79
C ALA A 166 -10.25 -15.83 14.54
N ASP A 167 -9.42 -14.80 14.78
CA ASP A 167 -8.06 -14.98 15.31
C ASP A 167 -8.03 -15.53 16.75
N LEU A 168 -8.99 -15.13 17.58
CA LEU A 168 -9.09 -15.50 19.00
C LEU A 168 -10.43 -16.12 19.38
N PHE A 169 -11.50 -15.82 18.63
CA PHE A 169 -12.87 -16.23 18.91
C PHE A 169 -13.55 -16.69 17.61
N ASP A 170 -14.70 -17.34 17.73
CA ASP A 170 -15.50 -17.69 16.56
C ASP A 170 -15.97 -16.44 15.81
N SER A 171 -15.94 -16.52 14.48
CA SER A 171 -16.41 -15.45 13.61
C SER A 171 -17.92 -15.31 13.70
N VAL A 172 -18.40 -14.10 13.97
CA VAL A 172 -19.83 -13.80 14.04
C VAL A 172 -20.24 -12.77 12.98
N PRO A 173 -21.36 -12.97 12.26
CA PRO A 173 -21.90 -11.96 11.37
C PRO A 173 -22.47 -10.80 12.17
N PHE A 174 -22.28 -9.58 11.68
CA PHE A 174 -22.86 -8.38 12.27
C PHE A 174 -23.25 -7.36 11.19
N ARG A 175 -24.21 -6.49 11.54
CA ARG A 175 -24.54 -5.27 10.79
C ARG A 175 -24.21 -4.07 11.67
N GLY A 176 -23.21 -3.29 11.31
CA GLY A 176 -22.75 -2.18 12.13
C GLY A 176 -21.51 -1.51 11.58
N PHE A 177 -20.62 -1.08 12.47
CA PHE A 177 -19.32 -0.53 12.11
C PHE A 177 -18.21 -1.37 12.74
N SER A 178 -17.07 -1.45 12.05
CA SER A 178 -15.86 -2.08 12.59
C SER A 178 -14.63 -1.30 12.14
N LEU A 179 -13.67 -1.14 13.03
CA LEU A 179 -12.36 -0.57 12.74
C LEU A 179 -11.30 -1.60 13.09
N ASN A 180 -10.64 -2.15 12.07
CA ASN A 180 -9.64 -3.20 12.24
C ASN A 180 -8.31 -2.75 11.62
N LYS A 181 -7.18 -3.19 12.18
CA LYS A 181 -5.89 -3.02 11.51
C LYS A 181 -5.92 -3.74 10.16
N ASP A 182 -5.36 -3.11 9.14
CA ASP A 182 -5.23 -3.74 7.82
C ASP A 182 -3.79 -4.14 7.62
N GLU A 183 -3.53 -5.43 7.65
CA GLU A 183 -2.20 -5.98 7.47
C GLU A 183 -1.60 -5.56 6.12
N SER A 184 -2.39 -5.41 5.06
CA SER A 184 -1.86 -4.98 3.75
C SER A 184 -1.18 -3.60 3.78
N MET A 185 -1.44 -2.79 4.81
CA MET A 185 -0.84 -1.47 5.05
C MET A 185 0.43 -1.50 5.91
N ILE A 186 0.88 -2.69 6.33
CA ILE A 186 2.03 -2.89 7.22
C ILE A 186 3.09 -3.70 6.47
N PRO A 187 4.38 -3.33 6.50
CA PRO A 187 5.48 -4.13 5.95
C PRO A 187 5.45 -5.58 6.45
N PHE A 188 5.86 -6.52 5.60
CA PHE A 188 5.86 -7.94 5.95
C PHE A 188 6.76 -8.24 7.16
N SER A 189 7.91 -7.58 7.23
CA SER A 189 8.87 -7.61 8.34
C SER A 189 8.26 -7.25 9.71
N GLN A 190 7.20 -6.44 9.72
CA GLN A 190 6.51 -6.00 10.94
C GLN A 190 5.24 -6.83 11.26
N ARG A 191 4.70 -7.56 10.28
CA ARG A 191 3.52 -8.43 10.45
C ARG A 191 3.87 -9.78 11.03
N THR A 192 4.99 -10.35 10.58
CA THR A 192 5.42 -11.67 11.04
C THR A 192 6.32 -11.52 12.26
N TYR A 193 6.13 -12.36 13.27
CA TYR A 193 7.06 -12.42 14.39
C TYR A 193 8.43 -12.90 13.91
N TYR A 194 9.40 -12.00 13.92
CA TYR A 194 10.81 -12.35 13.77
C TYR A 194 11.48 -12.36 15.14
N PRO A 195 12.15 -13.47 15.53
CA PRO A 195 12.90 -13.49 16.77
C PRO A 195 14.02 -12.45 16.69
N THR A 196 14.02 -11.51 17.64
CA THR A 196 15.09 -10.50 17.72
C THR A 196 16.35 -11.15 18.30
N ILE A 197 17.40 -11.27 17.48
CA ILE A 197 18.71 -11.73 17.94
C ILE A 197 19.44 -10.56 18.59
N ARG A 198 19.75 -10.67 19.88
CA ARG A 198 20.57 -9.70 20.62
C ARG A 198 21.87 -10.36 21.07
N GLY A 199 22.97 -9.64 20.96
CA GLY A 199 24.29 -10.08 21.39
C GLY A 199 25.25 -8.90 21.46
N ILE A 200 26.40 -9.12 22.09
CA ILE A 200 27.48 -8.13 22.22
C ILE A 200 28.68 -8.65 21.43
N ALA A 201 29.20 -7.85 20.51
CA ALA A 201 30.43 -8.14 19.80
C ALA A 201 31.59 -7.45 20.50
N LYS A 202 32.60 -8.20 20.97
CA LYS A 202 33.78 -7.59 21.64
C LYS A 202 34.72 -6.86 20.67
N THR A 203 34.62 -7.17 19.38
CA THR A 203 35.44 -6.62 18.30
C THR A 203 34.57 -6.37 17.07
N ASN A 204 35.13 -5.82 16.00
CA ASN A 204 34.51 -5.90 14.69
C ASN A 204 34.22 -7.39 14.39
N ALA A 205 32.96 -7.72 14.12
CA ALA A 205 32.52 -9.08 13.93
C ALA A 205 31.57 -9.17 12.73
N THR A 206 31.61 -10.31 12.04
CA THR A 206 30.59 -10.67 11.05
C THR A 206 29.58 -11.58 11.72
N VAL A 207 28.32 -11.17 11.73
CA VAL A 207 27.21 -11.95 12.29
C VAL A 207 26.57 -12.75 11.16
N GLU A 208 26.66 -14.08 11.24
CA GLU A 208 25.98 -15.01 10.34
C GLU A 208 24.78 -15.66 11.01
N VAL A 209 23.61 -15.60 10.37
CA VAL A 209 22.40 -16.31 10.80
C VAL A 209 22.12 -17.44 9.82
N ARG A 210 22.00 -18.66 10.36
CA ARG A 210 21.74 -19.88 9.57
C ARG A 210 20.42 -20.54 9.98
N GLN A 211 19.65 -21.01 8.99
CA GLN A 211 18.45 -21.81 9.19
C GLN A 211 18.54 -23.08 8.34
N ASN A 212 18.31 -24.25 8.96
CA ASN A 212 18.48 -25.56 8.31
C ASN A 212 19.86 -25.74 7.64
N GLY A 213 20.91 -25.15 8.21
CA GLY A 213 22.28 -25.19 7.68
C GLY A 213 22.60 -24.13 6.61
N TYR A 214 21.59 -23.46 6.04
CA TYR A 214 21.77 -22.43 5.02
C TYR A 214 21.96 -21.05 5.64
N LEU A 215 22.91 -20.26 5.12
CA LEU A 215 23.10 -18.86 5.50
C LEU A 215 21.96 -18.00 4.95
N ILE A 216 21.19 -17.38 5.83
CA ILE A 216 20.03 -16.55 5.47
C ILE A 216 20.26 -15.05 5.70
N TYR A 217 21.24 -14.69 6.53
CA TYR A 217 21.58 -13.29 6.80
C TYR A 217 23.06 -13.19 7.21
N SER A 218 23.78 -12.20 6.68
CA SER A 218 25.15 -11.90 7.07
C SER A 218 25.36 -10.39 7.09
N THR A 219 25.88 -9.85 8.19
CA THR A 219 26.16 -8.41 8.33
C THR A 219 27.40 -8.19 9.20
N SER A 220 28.11 -7.09 8.98
CA SER A 220 29.24 -6.68 9.82
C SER A 220 28.77 -5.71 10.88
N VAL A 221 29.11 -6.00 12.14
CA VAL A 221 28.80 -5.15 13.28
C VAL A 221 30.08 -4.62 13.93
N PRO A 222 30.11 -3.36 14.38
CA PRO A 222 31.22 -2.82 15.18
C PRO A 222 31.23 -3.44 16.60
N PRO A 223 32.28 -3.24 17.40
CA PRO A 223 32.32 -3.67 18.79
C PRO A 223 31.23 -2.94 19.58
N GLY A 224 30.44 -3.67 20.37
CA GLY A 224 29.29 -3.16 21.12
C GLY A 224 28.26 -4.23 21.42
#